data_AF-A0A1B7NF02-F1
#
_entry.id   AF-A0A1B7NF02-F1
#
_cell.length_a   1.000
_cell.length_b   1.000
_cell.length_c   1.000
_cell.angle_alpha   90.00
_cell.angle_beta   90.00
_cell.angle_gamma   90.00
#
_symmetry.space_group_name_H-M   'P 1'
#
loop_
_entity.id
_entity.type
_entity.pdbx_description
1 polymer ?
#
loop_
_entity_poly.entity_id
_entity_poly.type
_entity_poly.pdbx_seq_one_letter_code
_entity_poly.pdbx_strand_id
1 'polypeptide(L)'
;MKIVSQEEIDGHANATIRGAAEGVFFSAAVAIPASLILNRRWAYYRSLPLSLKVLGTVLVVAPCLSIQAERRGLEFDRAHWTGAGRMELDREAAEEEARWKSLSTKDKIADWGSRHQYSIILGSWVLSMVVAGGIVARDRHQTLPQKVVQVRMWAQGLTIGVLIAAGALTHSQRQATLQNRSVDHSWRALLVEQAREDEEKRVRLNNHSPVSA
;
A
#
# COMPACT_ATOMS: atom_id res chain seq x y z
N MET A 1 -16.15 -16.40 19.31
CA MET A 1 -15.84 -15.02 18.85
C MET A 1 -15.33 -14.23 20.04
N LYS A 2 -14.13 -13.63 19.95
CA LYS A 2 -13.64 -12.69 20.96
C LYS A 2 -14.54 -11.45 20.89
N ILE A 3 -15.17 -11.08 22.00
CA ILE A 3 -15.92 -9.82 22.09
C ILE A 3 -14.86 -8.72 22.21
N VAL A 4 -14.84 -7.79 21.25
CA VAL A 4 -13.88 -6.68 21.26
C VAL A 4 -14.20 -5.77 22.44
N SER A 5 -13.21 -5.42 23.25
CA SER A 5 -13.41 -4.49 24.36
C SER A 5 -13.57 -3.07 23.85
N GLN A 6 -14.27 -2.22 24.60
CA GLN A 6 -14.39 -0.80 24.22
C GLN A 6 -13.01 -0.10 24.17
N GLU A 7 -12.08 -0.49 25.05
CA GLU A 7 -10.70 0.02 25.04
C GLU A 7 -9.95 -0.33 23.74
N GLU A 8 -10.20 -1.52 23.17
CA GLU A 8 -9.57 -1.96 21.91
C GLU A 8 -10.15 -1.17 20.71
N ILE A 9 -11.44 -0.85 20.74
CA ILE A 9 -12.10 0.02 19.75
C ILE A 9 -11.56 1.45 19.82
N ASP A 10 -11.50 2.03 21.02
CA ASP A 10 -10.99 3.38 21.24
C ASP A 10 -9.50 3.49 20.89
N GLY A 11 -8.72 2.46 21.20
CA GLY A 11 -7.31 2.35 20.81
C GLY A 11 -7.12 2.34 19.31
N HIS A 12 -7.89 1.51 18.59
CA HIS A 12 -7.86 1.46 17.12
C HIS A 12 -8.32 2.80 16.50
N ALA A 13 -9.37 3.41 17.04
CA ALA A 13 -9.86 4.72 16.59
C ALA A 13 -8.78 5.80 16.76
N ASN A 14 -8.12 5.85 17.92
CA ASN A 14 -7.02 6.78 18.18
C ASN A 14 -5.83 6.56 17.23
N ALA A 15 -5.46 5.31 16.97
CA ALA A 15 -4.39 4.99 16.03
C ALA A 15 -4.74 5.45 14.60
N THR A 16 -5.98 5.21 14.17
CA THR A 16 -6.49 5.63 12.86
C THR A 16 -6.51 7.15 12.72
N ILE A 17 -7.03 7.88 13.72
CA ILE A 17 -7.08 9.35 13.73
C ILE A 17 -5.66 9.92 13.70
N ARG A 18 -4.74 9.36 14.49
CA ARG A 18 -3.33 9.76 14.46
C ARG A 18 -2.72 9.54 13.08
N GLY A 19 -2.99 8.39 12.44
CA GLY A 19 -2.56 8.12 11.07
C GLY A 19 -3.10 9.14 10.09
N ALA A 20 -4.40 9.46 10.16
CA ALA A 20 -5.01 10.49 9.33
C ALA A 20 -4.35 11.86 9.51
N ALA A 21 -4.11 12.28 10.77
CA ALA A 21 -3.48 13.55 11.09
C ALA A 21 -2.04 13.65 10.54
N GLU A 22 -1.25 12.58 10.71
CA GLU A 22 0.09 12.51 10.14
C GLU A 22 0.06 12.56 8.60
N GLY A 23 -0.85 11.81 7.97
CA GLY A 23 -1.04 11.81 6.53
C GLY A 23 -1.37 13.19 5.98
N VAL A 24 -2.29 13.91 6.62
CA VAL A 24 -2.64 15.30 6.26
C VAL A 24 -1.44 16.22 6.46
N PHE A 25 -0.78 16.15 7.61
CA PHE A 25 0.31 17.05 7.94
C PHE A 25 1.48 16.92 6.94
N PHE A 26 1.96 15.70 6.71
CA PHE A 26 3.09 15.46 5.80
C PHE A 26 2.73 15.80 4.36
N SER A 27 1.54 15.43 3.89
CA SER A 27 1.12 15.73 2.52
C SER A 27 0.88 17.23 2.31
N ALA A 28 0.27 17.94 3.28
CA ALA A 28 0.08 19.37 3.21
C ALA A 28 1.41 20.14 3.24
N ALA A 29 2.37 19.68 4.06
CA ALA A 29 3.71 20.25 4.14
C ALA A 29 4.48 20.15 2.81
N VAL A 30 4.10 19.23 1.91
CA VAL A 30 4.67 19.13 0.56
C VAL A 30 3.80 19.86 -0.47
N ALA A 31 2.49 19.61 -0.47
CA ALA A 31 1.56 20.08 -1.49
C ALA A 31 1.37 21.61 -1.47
N ILE A 32 1.33 22.22 -0.28
CA ILE A 32 1.15 23.67 -0.15
C ILE A 32 2.39 24.41 -0.66
N PRO A 33 3.63 24.12 -0.19
CA PRO A 33 4.82 24.76 -0.76
C PRO A 33 4.99 24.51 -2.26
N ALA A 34 4.69 23.30 -2.75
CA ALA A 34 4.71 23.01 -4.19
C ALA A 34 3.75 23.93 -4.96
N SER A 35 2.52 24.11 -4.49
CA SER A 35 1.54 25.04 -5.09
C SER A 35 2.05 26.50 -5.08
N LEU A 36 2.67 26.94 -3.97
CA LEU A 36 3.24 28.29 -3.87
C LEU A 36 4.41 28.51 -4.84
N ILE A 37 5.29 27.53 -4.99
CA ILE A 37 6.41 27.57 -5.93
C ILE A 37 5.88 27.63 -7.37
N LEU A 38 4.88 26.81 -7.71
CA LEU A 38 4.25 26.81 -9.03
C LEU A 38 3.58 28.16 -9.33
N ASN A 39 2.91 28.77 -8.36
CA ASN A 39 2.29 30.09 -8.48
C ASN A 39 3.31 31.21 -8.75
N ARG A 40 4.51 31.09 -8.19
CA ARG A 40 5.62 32.05 -8.44
C ARG A 40 6.27 31.82 -9.81
N ARG A 41 6.64 30.58 -10.12
CA ARG A 41 7.47 30.24 -11.28
C ARG A 41 6.69 30.20 -12.60
N TRP A 42 5.44 29.75 -12.59
CA TRP A 42 4.70 29.44 -13.82
C TRP A 42 3.51 30.38 -14.05
N ALA A 43 3.57 31.17 -15.12
CA ALA A 43 2.54 32.14 -15.47
C ALA A 43 1.15 31.50 -15.65
N TYR A 44 1.11 30.31 -16.27
CA TYR A 44 -0.13 29.55 -16.44
C TYR A 44 -0.75 29.15 -15.10
N TYR A 45 0.05 28.64 -14.16
CA TYR A 45 -0.48 28.25 -12.85
C TYR A 45 -1.00 29.46 -12.08
N ARG A 46 -0.36 30.63 -12.25
CA ARG A 46 -0.82 31.88 -11.65
C ARG A 46 -2.22 32.26 -12.10
N SER A 47 -2.52 32.09 -13.39
CA SER A 47 -3.85 32.38 -13.99
C SER A 47 -4.95 31.38 -13.60
N LEU A 48 -4.64 30.25 -12.96
CA LEU A 48 -5.67 29.30 -12.54
C LEU A 48 -6.57 29.91 -11.44
N PRO A 49 -7.90 29.67 -11.49
CA PRO A 49 -8.81 29.95 -10.40
C PRO A 49 -8.37 29.29 -9.09
N LEU A 50 -8.72 29.92 -7.96
CA LEU A 50 -8.39 29.40 -6.63
C LEU A 50 -8.94 27.98 -6.42
N SER A 51 -10.15 27.70 -6.91
CA SER A 51 -10.79 26.38 -6.82
C SER A 51 -9.93 25.26 -7.44
N LEU A 52 -9.33 25.49 -8.62
CA LEU A 52 -8.46 24.51 -9.27
C LEU A 52 -7.12 24.33 -8.53
N LYS A 53 -6.60 25.40 -7.92
CA LYS A 53 -5.38 25.32 -7.09
C LYS A 53 -5.63 24.47 -5.85
N VAL A 54 -6.73 24.74 -5.14
CA VAL A 54 -7.15 23.97 -3.94
C VAL A 54 -7.43 22.52 -4.30
N LEU A 55 -8.14 22.27 -5.41
CA LEU A 55 -8.40 20.91 -5.90
C LEU A 55 -7.10 20.13 -6.10
N GLY A 56 -6.08 20.73 -6.71
CA GLY A 56 -4.77 20.11 -6.86
C GLY A 56 -4.13 19.70 -5.54
N THR A 57 -4.25 20.54 -4.50
CA THR A 57 -3.77 20.20 -3.15
C THR A 57 -4.61 19.07 -2.52
N VAL A 58 -5.93 19.13 -2.63
CA VAL A 58 -6.84 18.10 -2.08
C VAL A 58 -6.58 16.73 -2.72
N LEU A 59 -6.32 16.68 -4.02
CA LEU A 59 -6.00 15.43 -4.73
C LEU A 59 -4.72 14.74 -4.23
N VAL A 60 -3.83 15.47 -3.58
CA VAL A 60 -2.63 14.90 -2.92
C VAL A 60 -2.93 14.55 -1.47
N VAL A 61 -3.59 15.45 -0.74
CA VAL A 61 -3.79 15.30 0.71
C VAL A 61 -4.80 14.20 1.04
N ALA A 62 -5.93 14.10 0.32
CA ALA A 62 -7.00 13.18 0.66
C ALA A 62 -6.60 11.69 0.54
N PRO A 63 -5.89 11.25 -0.52
CA PRO A 63 -5.38 9.88 -0.56
C PRO A 63 -4.35 9.60 0.54
N CYS A 64 -3.45 10.54 0.82
CA CYS A 64 -2.45 10.38 1.88
C CYS A 64 -3.07 10.26 3.27
N LEU A 65 -4.14 11.02 3.55
CA LEU A 65 -4.95 10.88 4.76
C LEU A 65 -5.46 9.45 4.88
N SER A 66 -6.15 8.95 3.85
CA SER A 66 -6.79 7.64 3.89
C SER A 66 -5.77 6.51 4.05
N ILE A 67 -4.68 6.55 3.29
CA ILE A 67 -3.63 5.52 3.31
C ILE A 67 -2.95 5.48 4.69
N GLN A 68 -2.63 6.63 5.27
CA GLN A 68 -1.96 6.67 6.57
C GLN A 68 -2.88 6.30 7.73
N ALA A 69 -4.17 6.65 7.65
CA ALA A 69 -5.18 6.23 8.60
C ALA A 69 -5.27 4.70 8.66
N GLU A 70 -5.46 4.07 7.48
CA GLU A 70 -5.55 2.62 7.34
C GLU A 70 -4.28 1.93 7.83
N ARG A 71 -3.11 2.43 7.40
CA ARG A 71 -1.82 1.85 7.78
C ARG A 71 -1.63 1.81 9.30
N ARG A 72 -2.07 2.85 10.02
CA ARG A 72 -1.95 2.91 11.49
C ARG A 72 -3.00 2.09 12.22
N GLY A 73 -4.21 1.95 11.66
CA GLY A 73 -5.19 0.97 12.14
C GLY A 73 -4.63 -0.46 12.06
N LEU A 74 -4.12 -0.84 10.89
CA LEU A 74 -3.50 -2.16 10.69
C LEU A 74 -2.27 -2.40 11.58
N GLU A 75 -1.47 -1.36 11.85
CA GLU A 75 -0.34 -1.45 12.77
C GLU A 75 -0.81 -1.70 14.21
N PHE A 76 -1.88 -1.05 14.65
CA PHE A 76 -2.51 -1.29 15.94
C PHE A 76 -3.05 -2.72 16.05
N ASP A 77 -3.78 -3.19 15.04
CA ASP A 77 -4.34 -4.55 15.02
C ASP A 77 -3.25 -5.62 15.10
N ARG A 78 -2.18 -5.45 14.31
CA ARG A 78 -1.01 -6.36 14.35
C ARG A 78 -0.34 -6.40 15.71
N ALA A 79 -0.23 -5.26 16.39
CA ALA A 79 0.38 -5.20 17.71
C ALA A 79 -0.47 -5.92 18.77
N HIS A 80 -1.80 -5.90 18.62
CA HIS A 80 -2.75 -6.49 19.56
C HIS A 80 -3.19 -7.92 19.20
N TRP A 81 -2.75 -8.45 18.05
CA TRP A 81 -2.87 -9.88 17.79
C TRP A 81 -2.05 -10.68 18.81
N THR A 82 -2.73 -11.59 19.51
CA THR A 82 -2.16 -12.50 20.51
C THR A 82 -2.53 -13.95 20.19
N GLY A 83 -1.64 -14.88 20.52
CA GLY A 83 -1.87 -16.32 20.45
C GLY A 83 -1.47 -16.98 19.13
N ALA A 84 -2.04 -18.16 18.89
CA ALA A 84 -1.74 -19.10 17.80
C ALA A 84 -1.65 -18.46 16.41
N GLY A 85 -2.55 -17.51 16.10
CA GLY A 85 -2.58 -16.84 14.79
C GLY A 85 -1.37 -15.96 14.54
N ARG A 86 -0.81 -15.32 15.57
CA ARG A 86 0.40 -14.49 15.44
C ARG A 86 1.65 -15.35 15.29
N MET A 87 1.74 -16.44 16.06
CA MET A 87 2.88 -17.36 15.97
C MET A 87 2.99 -17.99 14.59
N GLU A 88 1.87 -18.37 13.98
CA GLU A 88 1.86 -18.91 12.62
C GLU A 88 2.26 -17.85 11.58
N LEU A 89 1.73 -16.63 11.69
CA LEU A 89 2.13 -15.51 10.81
C LEU A 89 3.63 -15.20 10.92
N ASP A 90 4.18 -15.20 12.13
CA ASP A 90 5.61 -14.97 12.37
C ASP A 90 6.46 -16.13 11.81
N ARG A 91 5.97 -17.37 11.91
CA ARG A 91 6.62 -18.57 11.32
C ARG A 91 6.64 -18.49 9.80
N GLU A 92 5.51 -18.19 9.18
CA GLU A 92 5.40 -18.00 7.73
C GLU A 92 6.32 -16.88 7.25
N ALA A 93 6.34 -15.73 7.95
CA ALA A 93 7.22 -14.62 7.62
C ALA A 93 8.71 -15.00 7.71
N ALA A 94 9.10 -15.78 8.73
CA ALA A 94 10.47 -16.26 8.88
C ALA A 94 10.87 -17.25 7.77
N GLU A 95 9.96 -18.13 7.36
CA GLU A 95 10.18 -19.06 6.24
C GLU A 95 10.28 -18.33 4.90
N GLU A 96 9.43 -17.32 4.67
CA GLU A 96 9.53 -16.43 3.51
C GLU A 96 10.85 -15.66 3.50
N GLU A 97 11.31 -15.15 4.64
CA GLU A 97 12.57 -14.43 4.74
C GLU A 97 13.76 -15.36 4.48
N ALA A 98 13.75 -16.58 5.03
CA ALA A 98 14.77 -17.59 4.78
C ALA A 98 14.83 -17.98 3.29
N ARG A 99 13.67 -18.23 2.68
CA ARG A 99 13.52 -18.46 1.24
C ARG A 99 14.08 -17.29 0.45
N TRP A 100 13.69 -16.07 0.78
CA TRP A 100 14.16 -14.85 0.14
C TRP A 100 15.68 -14.71 0.22
N LYS A 101 16.28 -14.95 1.39
CA LYS A 101 17.74 -14.91 1.58
C LYS A 101 18.46 -15.91 0.69
N SER A 102 17.88 -17.11 0.52
CA SER A 102 18.42 -18.18 -0.34
C SER A 102 18.36 -17.89 -1.84
N LEU A 103 17.52 -16.92 -2.28
CA LEU A 103 17.40 -16.56 -3.69
C LEU A 103 18.64 -15.86 -4.25
N SER A 104 18.91 -16.11 -5.53
CA SER A 104 19.92 -15.37 -6.30
C SER A 104 19.53 -13.90 -6.47
N THR A 105 20.48 -13.02 -6.76
CA THR A 105 20.20 -11.58 -6.96
C THR A 105 19.17 -11.33 -8.07
N LYS A 106 19.21 -12.12 -9.15
CA LYS A 106 18.25 -12.02 -10.24
C LYS A 106 16.84 -12.40 -9.78
N ASP A 107 16.73 -13.49 -9.03
CA ASP A 107 15.44 -13.98 -8.54
C ASP A 107 14.87 -13.05 -7.47
N LYS A 108 15.72 -12.42 -6.65
CA LYS A 108 15.33 -11.35 -5.74
C LYS A 108 14.70 -10.18 -6.49
N ILE A 109 15.35 -9.68 -7.54
CA ILE A 109 14.76 -8.57 -8.31
C ILE A 109 13.41 -8.96 -8.92
N ALA A 110 13.31 -10.18 -9.45
CA ALA A 110 12.07 -10.70 -10.04
C ALA A 110 10.94 -10.80 -8.99
N ASP A 111 11.20 -11.40 -7.82
CA ASP A 111 10.20 -11.53 -6.78
C ASP A 111 9.84 -10.18 -6.14
N TRP A 112 10.79 -9.27 -5.94
CA TRP A 112 10.48 -7.90 -5.49
C TRP A 112 9.55 -7.19 -6.47
N GLY A 113 9.85 -7.30 -7.77
CA GLY A 113 9.02 -6.73 -8.82
C GLY A 113 7.62 -7.34 -8.85
N SER A 114 7.51 -8.65 -8.61
CA SER A 114 6.24 -9.35 -8.55
C SER A 114 5.36 -8.91 -7.36
N ARG A 115 5.97 -8.65 -6.19
CA ARG A 115 5.27 -8.17 -4.99
C ARG A 115 4.82 -6.72 -5.10
N HIS A 116 5.55 -5.90 -5.85
CA HIS A 116 5.29 -4.47 -6.01
C HIS A 116 4.75 -4.11 -7.40
N GLN A 117 4.16 -5.07 -8.11
CA GLN A 117 3.71 -4.91 -9.50
C GLN A 117 2.86 -3.63 -9.70
N TYR A 118 1.89 -3.39 -8.83
CA TYR A 118 0.98 -2.24 -8.95
C TYR A 118 1.70 -0.93 -8.70
N SER A 119 2.64 -0.89 -7.74
CA SER A 119 3.49 0.27 -7.48
C SER A 119 4.41 0.56 -8.67
N ILE A 120 4.96 -0.47 -9.31
CA ILE A 120 5.80 -0.33 -10.51
C ILE A 120 4.97 0.16 -11.69
N ILE A 121 3.81 -0.41 -11.94
CA ILE A 121 2.88 -0.01 -13.00
C ILE A 121 2.49 1.46 -12.81
N LEU A 122 2.05 1.83 -11.60
CA LEU A 122 1.66 3.19 -11.26
C LEU A 122 2.84 4.15 -11.36
N GLY A 123 4.00 3.78 -10.83
CA GLY A 123 5.21 4.60 -10.87
C GLY A 123 5.71 4.83 -12.30
N SER A 124 5.68 3.77 -13.14
CA SER A 124 6.03 3.85 -14.56
C SER A 124 5.04 4.73 -15.32
N TRP A 125 3.76 4.64 -15.01
CA TRP A 125 2.73 5.52 -15.57
C TRP A 125 2.99 6.99 -15.23
N VAL A 126 3.17 7.32 -13.94
CA VAL A 126 3.49 8.69 -13.50
C VAL A 126 4.77 9.19 -14.17
N LEU A 127 5.83 8.38 -14.18
CA LEU A 127 7.10 8.72 -14.80
C LEU A 127 6.92 9.01 -16.29
N SER A 128 6.17 8.17 -17.01
CA SER A 128 5.91 8.36 -18.44
C SER A 128 5.14 9.66 -18.72
N MET A 129 4.16 10.01 -17.87
CA MET A 129 3.43 11.27 -17.99
C MET A 129 4.34 12.48 -17.75
N VAL A 130 5.23 12.41 -16.75
CA VAL A 130 6.17 13.49 -16.45
C VAL A 130 7.15 13.68 -17.62
N VAL A 131 7.69 12.60 -18.17
CA VAL A 131 8.59 12.64 -19.33
C VAL A 131 7.88 13.20 -20.55
N ALA A 132 6.70 12.67 -20.91
CA ALA A 132 5.91 13.15 -22.03
C ALA A 132 5.51 14.62 -21.87
N GLY A 133 5.07 15.01 -20.68
CA GLY A 133 4.75 16.40 -20.35
C GLY A 133 5.96 17.34 -20.47
N GLY A 134 7.14 16.88 -20.04
CA GLY A 134 8.39 17.62 -20.20
C GLY A 134 8.79 17.82 -21.66
N ILE A 135 8.62 16.79 -22.50
CA ILE A 135 8.86 16.86 -23.95
C ILE A 135 7.92 17.88 -24.59
N VAL A 136 6.61 17.79 -24.35
CA VAL A 136 5.61 18.71 -24.91
C VAL A 136 5.81 20.15 -24.41
N ALA A 137 6.19 20.32 -23.14
CA ALA A 137 6.45 21.64 -22.58
C ALA A 137 7.66 22.32 -23.23
N ARG A 138 8.72 21.56 -23.57
CA ARG A 138 9.98 22.06 -24.14
C ARG A 138 9.85 22.52 -25.61
N ASP A 139 8.86 22.02 -26.35
CA ASP A 139 8.68 22.43 -27.75
C ASP A 139 8.25 23.90 -27.86
N ARG A 140 9.07 24.73 -28.48
CA ARG A 140 8.85 26.19 -28.63
C ARG A 140 8.00 26.54 -29.86
N HIS A 141 7.82 25.61 -30.80
CA HIS A 141 7.14 25.88 -32.08
C HIS A 141 5.63 25.66 -32.02
N GLN A 142 5.10 25.19 -30.88
CA GLN A 142 3.68 24.92 -30.69
C GLN A 142 2.98 25.97 -29.84
N THR A 143 1.78 26.34 -30.26
CA THR A 143 0.86 27.19 -29.48
C THR A 143 0.29 26.43 -28.27
N LEU A 144 -0.18 27.16 -27.25
CA LEU A 144 -0.77 26.55 -26.06
C LEU A 144 -1.93 25.58 -26.36
N PRO A 145 -2.89 25.90 -27.26
CA PRO A 145 -3.95 24.96 -27.60
C PRO A 145 -3.43 23.65 -28.22
N GLN A 146 -2.41 23.73 -29.08
CA GLN A 146 -1.79 22.56 -29.69
C GLN A 146 -1.15 21.65 -28.65
N LYS A 147 -0.43 22.23 -27.68
CA LYS A 147 0.16 21.48 -26.56
C LYS A 147 -0.90 20.75 -25.75
N VAL A 148 -2.05 21.38 -25.49
CA VAL A 148 -3.16 20.73 -24.76
C VAL A 148 -3.70 19.52 -25.52
N VAL A 149 -3.90 19.64 -26.83
CA VAL A 149 -4.34 18.50 -27.65
C VAL A 149 -3.32 17.38 -27.63
N GLN A 150 -2.03 17.70 -27.76
CA GLN A 150 -0.96 16.70 -27.70
C GLN A 150 -0.91 16.00 -26.34
N VAL A 151 -0.96 16.74 -25.23
CA VAL A 151 -0.97 16.16 -23.88
C VAL A 151 -2.12 15.15 -23.74
N ARG A 152 -3.30 15.46 -24.27
CA ARG A 152 -4.45 14.53 -24.23
C ARG A 152 -4.18 13.26 -25.03
N MET A 153 -3.53 13.36 -26.20
CA MET A 153 -3.18 12.19 -27.01
C MET A 153 -2.12 11.31 -26.33
N TRP A 154 -1.09 11.93 -25.75
CA TRP A 154 -0.10 11.23 -24.94
C TRP A 154 -0.76 10.53 -23.74
N ALA A 155 -1.62 11.23 -22.99
CA ALA A 155 -2.29 10.65 -21.83
C ALA A 155 -3.12 9.41 -22.20
N GLN A 156 -3.86 9.46 -23.31
CA GLN A 156 -4.64 8.32 -23.80
C GLN A 156 -3.74 7.15 -24.22
N GLY A 157 -2.71 7.41 -25.02
CA GLY A 157 -1.77 6.38 -25.47
C GLY A 157 -1.01 5.73 -24.31
N LEU A 158 -0.52 6.53 -23.35
CA LEU A 158 0.17 6.03 -22.16
C LEU A 158 -0.75 5.18 -21.28
N THR A 159 -2.02 5.57 -21.13
CA THR A 159 -2.99 4.79 -20.36
C THR A 159 -3.21 3.41 -21.01
N ILE A 160 -3.41 3.37 -22.33
CA ILE A 160 -3.56 2.10 -23.07
C ILE A 160 -2.29 1.25 -22.93
N GLY A 161 -1.12 1.84 -23.13
CA GLY A 161 0.16 1.13 -23.00
C GLY A 161 0.36 0.54 -21.60
N VAL A 162 -0.01 1.28 -20.56
CA VAL A 162 0.06 0.81 -19.17
C VAL A 162 -0.93 -0.31 -18.90
N LEU A 163 -2.15 -0.25 -19.43
CA LEU A 163 -3.12 -1.35 -19.31
C LEU A 163 -2.63 -2.63 -19.98
N ILE A 164 -2.02 -2.52 -21.16
CA ILE A 164 -1.42 -3.65 -21.87
C ILE A 164 -0.26 -4.23 -21.05
N ALA A 165 0.65 -3.39 -20.56
CA ALA A 165 1.78 -3.82 -19.75
C ALA A 165 1.32 -4.48 -18.45
N ALA A 166 0.34 -3.89 -17.75
CA ALA A 166 -0.26 -4.45 -16.55
C ALA A 166 -0.92 -5.80 -16.83
N GLY A 167 -1.66 -5.92 -17.94
CA GLY A 167 -2.29 -7.16 -18.37
C GLY A 167 -1.26 -8.26 -18.66
N ALA A 168 -0.18 -7.93 -19.36
CA ALA A 168 0.91 -8.86 -19.66
C ALA A 168 1.63 -9.33 -18.38
N LEU A 169 1.95 -8.40 -17.47
CA LEU A 169 2.55 -8.72 -16.16
C LEU A 169 1.63 -9.58 -15.29
N THR A 170 0.35 -9.24 -15.22
CA THR A 170 -0.64 -10.01 -14.46
C THR A 170 -0.80 -11.42 -15.04
N HIS A 171 -0.82 -11.55 -16.36
CA HIS A 171 -0.95 -12.84 -17.02
C HIS A 171 0.27 -13.75 -16.79
N SER A 172 1.49 -13.22 -16.93
CA SER A 172 2.71 -13.99 -16.67
C SER A 172 2.81 -14.44 -15.22
N GLN A 173 2.42 -13.57 -14.27
CA GLN A 173 2.40 -13.90 -12.86
C GLN A 173 1.33 -14.92 -12.52
N ARG A 174 0.15 -14.84 -13.16
CA ARG A 174 -0.90 -15.86 -13.03
C ARG A 174 -0.40 -17.22 -13.49
N GLN A 175 0.32 -17.30 -14.62
CA GLN A 175 0.91 -18.56 -15.08
C GLN A 175 1.94 -19.12 -14.08
N ALA A 176 2.82 -18.27 -13.55
CA ALA A 176 3.81 -18.68 -12.54
C ALA A 176 3.13 -19.18 -11.24
N THR A 177 2.06 -18.52 -10.82
CA THR A 177 1.28 -18.92 -9.64
C THR A 177 0.56 -20.24 -9.85
N LEU A 178 0.03 -20.49 -11.05
CA LEU A 178 -0.63 -21.76 -11.38
C LEU A 178 0.36 -22.94 -11.39
N GLN A 179 1.61 -22.73 -11.81
CA GLN A 179 2.65 -23.75 -11.79
C GLN A 179 3.13 -24.09 -10.37
N ASN A 180 3.18 -23.09 -9.48
CA ASN A 180 3.66 -23.23 -8.10
C ASN A 180 2.54 -23.27 -7.06
N ARG A 181 1.32 -23.64 -7.44
CA ARG A 181 0.18 -23.66 -6.53
C ARG A 181 0.34 -24.76 -5.48
N SER A 182 0.92 -24.44 -4.32
CA SER A 182 0.81 -25.26 -3.12
C SER A 182 -0.63 -25.16 -2.59
N VAL A 183 -1.20 -26.29 -2.16
CA VAL A 183 -2.50 -26.29 -1.49
C VAL A 183 -2.32 -25.59 -0.14
N ASP A 184 -3.06 -24.52 0.07
CA ASP A 184 -3.00 -23.76 1.32
C ASP A 184 -3.61 -24.58 2.46
N HIS A 185 -2.75 -25.02 3.36
CA HIS A 185 -3.10 -25.77 4.57
C HIS A 185 -2.95 -24.92 5.84
N SER A 186 -2.84 -23.60 5.74
CA SER A 186 -2.75 -22.67 6.88
C SER A 186 -3.88 -22.89 7.90
N TRP A 187 -5.10 -23.15 7.44
CA TRP A 187 -6.25 -23.52 8.30
C TRP A 187 -5.98 -24.73 9.19
N ARG A 188 -5.29 -25.75 8.64
CA ARG A 188 -4.93 -26.96 9.38
C ARG A 188 -3.88 -26.66 10.43
N ALA A 189 -2.88 -25.84 10.09
CA ALA A 189 -1.86 -25.39 11.03
C ALA A 189 -2.49 -24.58 12.17
N LEU A 190 -3.39 -23.64 11.85
CA LEU A 190 -4.14 -22.85 12.84
C LEU A 190 -4.98 -23.72 13.77
N LEU A 191 -5.65 -24.76 13.27
CA LEU A 191 -6.44 -25.68 14.11
C LEU A 191 -5.56 -26.49 15.06
N VAL A 192 -4.38 -26.93 14.60
CA VAL A 192 -3.41 -27.66 15.45
C VAL A 192 -2.88 -26.75 16.55
N GLU A 193 -2.53 -25.52 16.21
CA GLU A 193 -1.98 -24.56 17.18
C GLU A 193 -3.05 -24.11 18.20
N GLN A 194 -4.30 -23.91 17.76
CA GLN A 194 -5.44 -23.67 18.66
C GLN A 194 -5.66 -24.82 19.64
N ALA A 195 -5.59 -26.07 19.16
CA ALA A 195 -5.73 -27.24 20.03
C ALA A 195 -4.62 -27.31 21.08
N ARG A 196 -3.36 -26.97 20.72
CA ARG A 196 -2.24 -26.85 21.66
C ARG A 196 -2.50 -25.79 22.73
N GLU A 197 -2.92 -24.59 22.33
CA GLU A 197 -3.22 -23.52 23.30
C GLU A 197 -4.32 -23.92 24.29
N ASP A 198 -5.39 -24.56 23.80
CA ASP A 198 -6.50 -24.99 24.63
C ASP A 198 -6.08 -26.09 25.62
N GLU A 199 -5.18 -26.99 25.20
CA GLU A 199 -4.58 -27.99 26.09
C GLU A 199 -3.68 -27.35 27.14
N GLU A 200 -2.82 -26.40 26.76
CA GLU A 200 -1.97 -25.65 27.70
C GLU A 200 -2.81 -24.86 28.72
N LYS A 201 -3.92 -24.22 28.29
CA LYS A 201 -4.87 -23.54 29.17
C LYS A 201 -5.53 -24.52 30.13
N ARG A 202 -5.98 -25.69 29.65
CA ARG A 202 -6.56 -26.75 30.49
C ARG A 202 -5.59 -27.27 31.54
N VAL A 203 -4.34 -27.54 31.17
CA VAL A 203 -3.30 -27.98 32.10
C VAL A 203 -3.02 -26.91 33.16
N ARG A 204 -2.91 -25.63 32.78
CA ARG A 204 -2.73 -24.52 33.74
C ARG A 204 -3.88 -24.38 34.72
N LEU A 205 -5.12 -24.50 34.24
CA LEU A 205 -6.33 -24.45 35.08
C LEU A 205 -6.36 -25.62 36.06
N ASN A 206 -6.01 -26.84 35.62
CA ASN A 206 -5.99 -28.03 36.47
C ASN A 206 -4.89 -27.96 37.54
N ASN A 207 -3.76 -27.30 37.24
CA ASN A 207 -2.66 -27.07 38.20
C ASN A 207 -2.94 -25.95 39.22
N HIS A 208 -3.93 -25.08 38.96
CA HIS A 208 -4.32 -23.96 39.85
C HIS A 208 -5.58 -24.23 40.67
N SER A 209 -6.25 -25.37 40.49
CA SER A 209 -7.31 -25.81 41.39
C SER A 209 -6.69 -26.19 42.75
N PRO A 210 -7.00 -25.49 43.85
CA PRO A 210 -6.56 -25.94 45.16
C PRO A 210 -7.18 -27.32 45.39
N VAL A 211 -6.33 -28.29 45.72
CA VAL A 211 -6.74 -29.59 46.22
C VAL A 211 -7.57 -29.33 47.48
N SER A 212 -8.90 -29.26 47.32
CA SER A 212 -9.83 -29.29 48.45
C SER A 212 -9.78 -30.71 49.00
N ALA A 213 -9.02 -30.85 50.09
CA ALA A 213 -9.05 -32.00 50.99
C ALA A 213 -10.41 -32.13 51.69
#